data_AF-A0AAU5KM04-F1
#
_entry.id   AF-A0AAU5KM04-F1
#
_cell.length_a   1.000
_cell.length_b   1.000
_cell.length_c   1.000
_cell.angle_alpha   90.00
_cell.angle_beta   90.00
_cell.angle_gamma   90.00
#
_symmetry.space_group_name_H-M   'P 1'
#
loop_
_entity.id
_entity.type
_entity.pdbx_description
1 polymer ?
#
loop_
_entity_poly.entity_id
_entity_poly.type
_entity_poly.pdbx_seq_one_letter_code
_entity_poly.pdbx_strand_id
1 'polypeptide(L)' 'MSSHVHPDLAEILVTAFQVPTEEVRPTATLEELGLDSLAVIELADILAERLAVQVTEGELAAGSSLAAVSALLGDRTGAR' A
#
# COMPACT_ATOMS: atom_id res chain seq x y z
N MET A 1 -8.35 -2.59 14.15
CA MET A 1 -7.43 -1.66 13.48
C MET A 1 -6.10 -2.37 13.39
N SER A 2 -5.78 -2.94 12.23
CA SER A 2 -4.54 -3.69 12.03
C SER A 2 -3.36 -2.74 12.26
N SER A 3 -2.51 -3.02 13.23
CA SER A 3 -1.35 -2.21 13.59
C SER A 3 -0.08 -2.67 12.87
N HIS A 4 -0.24 -3.23 11.67
CA HIS A 4 0.81 -3.93 10.93
C HIS A 4 0.77 -3.50 9.46
N VAL A 5 1.92 -3.57 8.80
CA VAL A 5 2.02 -3.40 7.35
C VAL A 5 1.95 -4.79 6.70
N HIS A 6 1.14 -4.94 5.65
CA HIS A 6 1.04 -6.17 4.88
C HIS A 6 2.41 -6.49 4.25
N PRO A 7 2.91 -7.73 4.34
CA PRO A 7 4.26 -8.07 3.86
C PRO A 7 4.45 -7.77 2.37
N ASP A 8 3.47 -8.13 1.52
CA ASP A 8 3.55 -7.82 0.09
C ASP A 8 3.54 -6.31 -0.20
N LEU A 9 2.79 -5.53 0.59
CA LEU A 9 2.79 -4.08 0.45
C LEU A 9 4.15 -3.50 0.82
N ALA A 10 4.72 -3.95 1.94
CA ALA A 10 6.06 -3.53 2.36
C ALA A 10 7.12 -3.88 1.29
N GLU A 11 7.04 -5.07 0.71
CA GLU A 11 7.94 -5.50 -0.36
C GLU A 11 7.78 -4.62 -1.61
N ILE A 12 6.56 -4.36 -2.05
CA ILE A 12 6.28 -3.46 -3.19
C ILE A 12 6.86 -2.08 -2.95
N LEU A 13 6.63 -1.49 -1.77
CA LEU A 13 7.15 -0.16 -1.42
C LEU A 13 8.67 -0.12 -1.47
N VAL A 14 9.35 -1.13 -0.93
CA VAL A 14 10.82 -1.19 -0.92
C VAL A 14 11.39 -1.46 -2.31
N THR A 15 10.75 -2.32 -3.10
CA THR A 15 11.31 -2.80 -4.37
C THR A 15 10.92 -1.94 -5.56
N ALA A 16 9.64 -1.61 -5.71
CA ALA A 16 9.12 -0.82 -6.82
C ALA A 16 9.30 0.69 -6.57
N PHE A 17 8.99 1.14 -5.36
CA PHE A 17 9.01 2.56 -5.01
C PHE A 17 10.30 3.02 -4.31
N GLN A 18 11.24 2.09 -4.05
CA GLN A 18 12.53 2.37 -3.40
C GLN A 18 12.38 3.06 -2.04
N VAL A 19 11.26 2.80 -1.34
CA VAL A 19 10.99 3.34 0.00
C VAL A 19 11.95 2.69 1.00
N PRO A 20 12.65 3.47 1.84
CA PRO A 20 13.54 2.91 2.85
C PRO A 20 12.76 2.06 3.86
N THR A 21 13.28 0.88 4.19
CA THR A 21 12.62 -0.09 5.09
C THR A 21 12.27 0.48 6.46
N GLU A 22 13.06 1.44 6.94
CA GLU A 22 12.89 2.16 8.19
C GLU A 22 11.68 3.12 8.17
N GLU A 23 11.26 3.57 6.99
CA GLU A 23 10.11 4.44 6.78
C GLU A 23 8.81 3.67 6.63
N VAL A 24 8.88 2.39 6.21
CA VAL A 24 7.74 1.48 6.09
C VAL A 24 7.15 1.15 7.47
N ARG A 25 6.27 2.03 7.96
CA ARG A 25 5.66 1.95 9.28
C ARG A 25 4.14 2.02 9.16
N PRO A 26 3.36 1.33 10.03
CA PRO A 26 1.90 1.28 9.94
C PRO A 26 1.23 2.67 9.99
N THR A 27 1.87 3.62 10.66
CA THR A 27 1.38 5.00 10.81
C THR A 27 1.77 5.93 9.67
N ALA A 28 2.76 5.55 8.85
CA ALA A 28 3.22 6.38 7.73
C ALA A 28 2.14 6.46 6.66
N THR A 29 1.93 7.64 6.07
CA THR A 29 1.02 7.83 4.94
C THR A 29 1.71 7.63 3.61
N LEU A 30 0.94 7.37 2.54
CA LEU A 30 1.51 7.25 1.19
C LEU A 30 2.22 8.56 0.79
N GLU A 31 1.65 9.71 1.12
CA GLU A 31 2.27 11.03 0.90
C GLU A 31 3.58 11.23 1.68
N GLU A 32 3.64 10.82 2.95
CA GLU A 32 4.86 10.90 3.77
C GLU A 32 6.00 10.05 3.20
N LEU A 33 5.66 8.96 2.50
CA LEU A 33 6.61 8.07 1.82
C LEU A 33 6.97 8.54 0.41
N GLY A 34 6.47 9.71 -0.02
CA GLY A 34 6.75 10.27 -1.34
C GLY A 34 5.96 9.63 -2.48
N LEU A 35 4.89 8.87 -2.20
CA LEU A 35 3.98 8.41 -3.24
C LEU A 35 3.06 9.56 -3.65
N ASP A 36 3.40 10.17 -4.78
CA ASP A 36 2.57 11.16 -5.44
C ASP A 36 1.35 10.52 -6.14
N SER A 37 0.54 11.34 -6.82
CA SER A 37 -0.65 10.86 -7.53
C SER A 37 -0.35 9.83 -8.63
N LEU A 38 0.83 9.91 -9.27
CA LEU A 38 1.21 8.95 -10.32
C LEU A 38 1.69 7.63 -9.70
N ALA A 39 2.48 7.72 -8.63
CA ALA A 39 2.93 6.57 -7.86
C ALA A 39 1.76 5.79 -7.24
N VAL A 40 0.69 6.48 -6.82
CA VAL A 40 -0.54 5.85 -6.33
C VAL A 40 -1.22 5.02 -7.43
N ILE A 41 -1.27 5.51 -8.67
CA ILE A 41 -1.83 4.78 -9.82
C ILE A 41 -0.98 3.54 -10.09
N GLU A 42 0.35 3.70 -10.12
CA GLU A 42 1.27 2.58 -10.33
C GLU A 42 1.16 1.55 -9.19
N LEU A 43 0.98 1.98 -7.94
CA LEU A 43 0.76 1.08 -6.81
C LEU A 43 -0.53 0.28 -6.99
N ALA A 44 -1.62 0.92 -7.44
CA ALA A 44 -2.88 0.24 -7.73
C ALA A 44 -2.70 -0.85 -8.80
N ASP A 45 -1.99 -0.53 -9.88
CA ASP A 45 -1.69 -1.47 -10.96
C ASP A 45 -0.84 -2.66 -10.45
N ILE A 46 0.21 -2.39 -9.67
CA ILE A 46 1.06 -3.45 -9.10
C ILE A 46 0.26 -4.37 -8.15
N LEU A 47 -0.64 -3.81 -7.33
CA LEU A 47 -1.50 -4.60 -6.44
C LEU A 47 -2.48 -5.47 -7.24
N ALA A 48 -3.04 -4.93 -8.33
CA ALA A 48 -3.89 -5.68 -9.25
C ALA A 48 -3.13 -6.82 -9.94
N GLU A 49 -1.90 -6.57 -10.41
CA GLU A 49 -1.10 -7.56 -11.13
C GLU A 49 -0.52 -8.64 -10.19
N ARG A 50 0.07 -8.23 -9.06
CA ARG A 50 0.78 -9.15 -8.15
C ARG A 50 -0.17 -9.90 -7.22
N LEU A 51 -1.21 -9.24 -6.71
CA LEU A 51 -2.08 -9.78 -5.67
C LEU A 51 -3.48 -10.12 -6.19
N ALA A 52 -3.80 -9.81 -7.46
CA ALA A 52 -5.15 -9.88 -8.01
C ALA A 52 -6.16 -9.04 -7.22
N VAL A 53 -5.68 -7.97 -6.57
CA VAL A 53 -6.49 -7.07 -5.74
C VAL A 53 -6.75 -5.78 -6.51
N GLN A 54 -8.01 -5.56 -6.89
CA GLN A 54 -8.42 -4.29 -7.49
C GLN A 54 -8.60 -3.25 -6.39
N VAL A 55 -7.80 -2.18 -6.45
CA VAL A 55 -7.91 -1.03 -5.56
C VAL A 55 -8.06 0.23 -6.40
N THR A 56 -8.99 1.10 -6.04
CA THR A 56 -9.17 2.38 -6.72
C THR A 56 -8.29 3.46 -6.12
N GLU A 57 -7.97 4.51 -6.89
CA GLU A 57 -7.22 5.67 -6.41
C GLU A 57 -7.90 6.34 -5.19
N GLY A 58 -9.24 6.35 -5.17
CA GLY A 58 -10.00 6.89 -4.04
C GLY A 58 -9.82 6.09 -2.74
N GLU A 59 -9.52 4.79 -2.84
CA GLU A 59 -9.19 3.94 -1.71
C GLU A 59 -7.71 4.08 -1.30
N LEU A 60 -6.83 4.36 -2.27
CA LEU A 60 -5.42 4.72 -2.06
C LEU A 60 -5.22 6.24 -1.98
N ALA A 61 -6.05 6.93 -1.21
CA ALA A 61 -5.86 8.36 -0.98
C ALA A 61 -4.44 8.63 -0.43
N ALA A 62 -3.80 9.73 -0.87
CA ALA A 62 -2.43 10.07 -0.46
C ALA A 62 -2.25 10.14 1.07
N GLY A 63 -3.30 10.58 1.79
CA GLY A 63 -3.32 10.63 3.26
C GLY A 63 -3.61 9.29 3.95
N SER A 64 -3.84 8.20 3.20
CA SER A 64 -4.06 6.87 3.77
C SER A 64 -2.78 6.34 4.40
N SER A 65 -2.88 5.81 5.62
CA SER A 65 -1.76 5.16 6.28
C SER A 65 -1.50 3.76 5.72
N LEU A 66 -0.26 3.27 5.84
CA LEU A 66 0.08 1.91 5.45
C LEU A 66 -0.76 0.86 6.18
N ALA A 67 -1.14 1.11 7.44
CA ALA A 67 -2.06 0.25 8.19
C ALA A 67 -3.45 0.17 7.52
N ALA A 68 -3.98 1.30 7.04
CA ALA A 68 -5.29 1.35 6.38
C ALA A 68 -5.25 0.59 5.05
N VAL A 69 -4.21 0.81 4.24
CA VAL A 69 -4.01 0.08 2.98
C VAL A 69 -3.83 -1.41 3.26
N SER A 70 -3.05 -1.77 4.27
CA SER A 70 -2.82 -3.17 4.66
C SER A 70 -4.08 -3.89 5.12
N ALA A 71 -4.97 -3.19 5.84
CA ALA A 71 -6.27 -3.75 6.21
C ALA A 71 -7.14 -4.01 4.97
N LEU A 72 -7.17 -3.06 4.04
CA LEU A 72 -7.89 -3.21 2.77
C LEU A 72 -7.36 -4.36 1.91
N LEU A 73 -6.04 -4.57 1.90
CA LEU A 73 -5.44 -5.74 1.24
C LEU A 73 -5.84 -7.04 1.96
N GLY A 74 -5.72 -7.08 3.29
CA GLY A 74 -6.07 -8.26 4.09
C GLY A 74 -7.53 -8.69 3.96
N ASP A 75 -8.46 -7.73 3.89
CA ASP A 75 -9.88 -8.02 3.68
C ASP A 75 -10.14 -8.65 2.31
N ARG A 76 -9.35 -8.30 1.29
CA ARG A 76 -9.51 -8.82 -0.09
C ARG A 76 -8.74 -10.11 -0.35
N THR A 77 -7.57 -10.28 0.25
CA THR A 77 -6.76 -11.49 0.11
C THR A 77 -7.21 -12.59 1.07
N GLY A 78 -7.72 -12.23 2.25
CA GLY A 78 -8.25 -13.14 3.26
C GLY A 78 -9.69 -13.61 3.03
N ALA A 79 -10.44 -12.96 2.15
CA ALA A 79 -11.78 -13.39 1.73
C ALA A 79 -11.78 -14.56 0.71
N ARG A 80 -10.67 -15.30 0.60
CA ARG A 80 -10.49 -16.44 -0.29
C ARG A 80 -10.46 -17.78 0.44
#